data_AF-A0A7W9DZA2-F1
#
_entry.id   AF-A0A7W9DZA2-F1
#
_cell.length_a   1.000
_cell.length_b   1.000
_cell.length_c   1.000
_cell.angle_alpha   90.00
_cell.angle_beta   90.00
_cell.angle_gamma   90.00
#
_symmetry.space_group_name_H-M   'P 1'
#
loop_
_entity.id
_entity.type
_entity.pdbx_description
1 polymer ?
#
loop_
_entity_poly.entity_id
_entity_poly.type
_entity_poly.pdbx_seq_one_letter_code
_entity_poly.pdbx_strand_id
1 'polypeptide(L)' 'MAKQQFISRNQAVKDYFDELVKQKPEWRLDALEEKTAAKFYISPRTVRAILKGEGNYAS' A
#
# COMPACT_ATOMS: atom_id res chain seq x y z
N MET A 1 -7.40 18.49 10.14
CA MET A 1 -6.74 18.61 8.82
C MET A 1 -5.76 17.46 8.51
N ALA A 2 -4.97 16.92 9.46
CA ALA A 2 -3.99 15.86 9.17
C ALA A 2 -4.57 14.47 8.81
N LYS A 3 -5.75 14.08 9.34
CA LYS A 3 -6.31 12.73 9.14
C LYS A 3 -6.67 12.39 7.68
N GLN A 4 -7.15 13.35 6.90
CA GLN A 4 -7.63 13.10 5.52
C GLN A 4 -6.49 12.77 4.54
N GLN A 5 -5.30 13.34 4.74
CA GLN A 5 -4.13 13.07 3.88
C GLN A 5 -3.64 11.62 4.03
N PHE A 6 -3.69 11.07 5.25
CA PHE A 6 -3.35 9.67 5.48
C PHE A 6 -4.35 8.72 4.84
N ILE A 7 -5.66 9.04 4.91
CA ILE A 7 -6.71 8.23 4.28
C ILE A 7 -6.52 8.20 2.76
N SER A 8 -6.32 9.35 2.13
CA SER A 8 -6.10 9.44 0.68
C SER A 8 -4.86 8.68 0.23
N ARG A 9 -3.73 8.81 0.93
CA ARG A 9 -2.52 8.03 0.64
C ARG A 9 -2.75 6.54 0.79
N ASN A 10 -3.43 6.11 1.85
CA ASN A 10 -3.67 4.70 2.10
C ASN A 10 -4.55 4.07 1.02
N GLN A 11 -5.57 4.79 0.56
CA GLN A 11 -6.37 4.35 -0.57
C GLN A 11 -5.52 4.23 -1.84
N ALA A 12 -4.71 5.25 -2.15
CA ALA A 12 -3.80 5.22 -3.30
C ALA A 12 -2.78 4.07 -3.24
N VAL A 13 -2.29 3.71 -2.05
CA VAL A 13 -1.41 2.55 -1.85
C VAL A 13 -2.14 1.24 -2.18
N LYS A 14 -3.39 1.07 -1.72
CA LYS A 14 -4.21 -0.11 -2.02
C LYS A 14 -4.49 -0.22 -3.52
N ASP A 15 -4.97 0.87 -4.12
CA ASP A 15 -5.31 0.91 -5.54
C ASP A 15 -4.09 0.57 -6.41
N TYR A 16 -2.94 1.16 -6.11
CA TYR A 16 -1.71 0.88 -6.84
C TYR A 16 -1.23 -0.56 -6.65
N PHE A 17 -1.32 -1.11 -5.44
CA PHE A 17 -0.93 -2.50 -5.19
C PHE A 17 -1.83 -3.47 -5.98
N ASP A 18 -3.15 -3.25 -5.98
CA ASP A 18 -4.11 -4.06 -6.73
C ASP A 18 -3.88 -3.97 -8.25
N GLU A 19 -3.58 -2.77 -8.77
CA GLU A 19 -3.17 -2.62 -10.17
C GLU A 19 -1.88 -3.38 -10.47
N LEU A 20 -0.90 -3.35 -9.57
CA LEU A 20 0.37 -4.04 -9.72
C LEU A 20 0.17 -5.55 -9.74
N VAL A 21 -0.66 -6.09 -8.85
CA VAL A 21 -1.04 -7.52 -8.81
C VAL A 21 -1.71 -7.93 -10.11
N LYS A 22 -2.64 -7.11 -10.64
CA LYS A 22 -3.32 -7.39 -11.91
C LYS A 22 -2.37 -7.37 -13.10
N GLN A 23 -1.41 -6.44 -13.13
CA GLN A 23 -0.43 -6.34 -14.21
C GLN A 23 0.67 -7.41 -14.12
N LYS A 24 1.01 -7.85 -12.91
CA LYS A 24 2.12 -8.76 -12.61
C LYS A 24 1.70 -9.87 -11.64
N PRO A 25 0.78 -10.77 -12.04
CA PRO A 25 0.30 -11.85 -11.18
C PRO A 25 1.38 -12.88 -10.83
N GLU A 26 2.46 -12.93 -11.61
CA GLU A 26 3.62 -13.81 -11.40
C GLU A 26 4.60 -13.32 -10.31
N TRP A 27 4.47 -12.06 -9.88
CA TRP A 27 5.37 -11.48 -8.90
C TRP A 27 5.01 -11.95 -7.49
N ARG A 28 6.03 -12.18 -6.67
CA ARG A 28 5.84 -12.46 -5.25
C ARG A 28 5.28 -11.22 -4.55
N LEU A 29 4.43 -11.46 -3.55
CA LEU A 29 3.85 -10.41 -2.70
C LEU A 29 4.92 -9.47 -2.15
N ASP A 30 6.06 -9.99 -1.67
CA ASP A 30 7.15 -9.17 -1.14
C ASP A 30 7.71 -8.17 -2.19
N ALA A 31 7.83 -8.60 -3.45
CA ALA A 31 8.31 -7.73 -4.53
C ALA A 31 7.28 -6.65 -4.90
N LEU A 32 5.98 -7.00 -4.87
CA LEU A 32 4.88 -6.06 -5.08
C LEU A 32 4.82 -5.03 -3.94
N GLU A 33 5.02 -5.47 -2.70
CA GLU A 33 5.10 -4.62 -1.50
C GLU A 33 6.28 -3.66 -1.58
N GLU A 34 7.48 -4.12 -1.96
CA GLU A 34 8.67 -3.28 -2.13
C GLU A 34 8.49 -2.22 -3.22
N LYS A 35 7.93 -2.61 -4.37
CA LYS A 35 7.67 -1.67 -5.48
C LYS A 35 6.65 -0.60 -5.09
N THR A 36 5.61 -1.00 -4.36
CA THR A 36 4.60 -0.08 -3.82
C THR A 36 5.22 0.84 -2.78
N ALA A 37 6.03 0.29 -1.87
CA ALA A 37 6.73 1.05 -0.84
C ALA A 37 7.67 2.12 -1.43
N ALA A 38 8.44 1.75 -2.46
CA ALA A 38 9.32 2.66 -3.18
C ALA A 38 8.57 3.81 -3.87
N LYS A 39 7.38 3.55 -4.44
CA LYS A 39 6.55 4.57 -5.09
C LYS A 39 6.01 5.62 -4.11
N PHE A 40 5.62 5.19 -2.91
CA PHE A 40 5.00 6.05 -1.90
C PHE A 40 5.98 6.53 -0.82
N TYR A 41 7.28 6.23 -0.96
CA TYR A 41 8.34 6.55 0.00
C TYR A 41 8.02 6.10 1.44
N ILE A 42 7.42 4.91 1.57
CA ILE A 42 7.10 4.28 2.86
C ILE A 42 7.81 2.94 2.99
N SER A 43 7.74 2.30 4.17
CA SER A 43 8.31 0.96 4.34
C SER A 43 7.39 -0.12 3.77
N PRO A 44 7.92 -1.25 3.28
CA PRO A 44 7.10 -2.41 2.87
C PRO A 44 6.19 -2.90 4.00
N ARG A 45 6.67 -2.88 5.25
CA ARG A 45 5.85 -3.17 6.43
C ARG A 45 4.67 -2.23 6.59
N THR A 46 4.83 -0.95 6.24
CA THR A 46 3.74 0.03 6.25
C THR A 46 2.73 -0.25 5.15
N VAL A 47 3.18 -0.61 3.94
CA VAL A 47 2.30 -1.06 2.85
C VAL A 47 1.47 -2.24 3.33
N ARG A 48 2.11 -3.27 3.90
CA ARG A 48 1.43 -4.46 4.42
C ARG A 48 0.42 -4.14 5.51
N ALA A 49 0.75 -3.24 6.44
CA ALA A 49 -0.19 -2.77 7.46
C ALA A 49 -1.40 -2.05 6.85
N ILE A 50 -1.19 -1.20 5.84
CA ILE A 50 -2.27 -0.51 5.10
C ILE A 50 -3.17 -1.52 4.37
N LEU A 51 -2.58 -2.51 3.68
CA LEU A 51 -3.31 -3.54 2.95
C LEU A 51 -4.17 -4.40 3.89
N LYS A 52 -3.60 -4.83 5.02
CA LYS A 52 -4.32 -5.63 6.02
C LYS A 52 -5.33 -4.84 6.85
N GLY A 53 -5.29 -3.51 6.81
CA GLY A 53 -6.06 -2.67 7.74
C GLY A 53 -5.59 -2.81 9.20
N GLU A 54 -4.34 -3.23 9.43
CA GLU A 54 -3.75 -3.29 10.78
C GLU A 54 -3.30 -1.88 11.22
N GLY A 55 -3.73 -1.42 12.41
CA GLY A 55 -3.38 -0.12 13.01
C GLY A 55 -4.44 1.00 12.85
N ASN A 56 -4.07 2.26 13.12
CA ASN A 56 -4.94 3.45 12.96
C ASN A 56 -5.28 3.79 11.48
N TYR A 57 -5.02 2.86 10.57
CA TYR A 57 -5.23 3.00 9.13
C TYR A 57 -6.52 2.33 8.64
N ALA A 58 -7.31 1.77 9.57
CA ALA A 58 -8.61 1.15 9.35
C ALA A 58 -9.79 2.13 9.33
N SER A 59 -9.55 3.45 9.31
CA SER A 59 -10.60 4.48 9.36
C SER A 59 -10.87 5.13 8.02
#